data_AF-A0A656K0M0-F1
#
_entry.id   AF-A0A656K0M0-F1
#
_cell.length_a   1.000
_cell.length_b   1.000
_cell.length_c   1.000
_cell.angle_alpha   90.00
_cell.angle_beta   90.00
_cell.angle_gamma   90.00
#
_symmetry.space_group_name_H-M   'P 1'
#
loop_
_entity.id
_entity.type
_entity.pdbx_description
1 polymer ?
#
loop_
_entity_poly.entity_id
_entity_poly.type
_entity_poly.pdbx_seq_one_letter_code
_entity_poly.pdbx_strand_id
1 'polypeptide(L)'
;MTESDDHKLVLAISSRALFDLRDSHAVYMAEGVEAYRKYQIEHEDEILERGDAFTLVEKLLNLNASLSKARVEVVLVSRNSADTGLRVFNSIQHYGLDIARAAFAGGRSPYPYLAAFGCHLFLSTHA
;
A
#
# COMPACT_ATOMS: atom_id res chain seq x y z
N MET A 1 27.31 26.23 -0.33
CA MET A 1 25.99 25.70 -0.67
C MET A 1 26.16 24.23 -1.00
N THR A 2 25.85 23.33 -0.07
CA THR A 2 25.74 21.90 -0.35
C THR A 2 24.29 21.65 -0.74
N GLU A 3 23.98 21.62 -2.04
CA GLU A 3 22.70 21.06 -2.47
C GLU A 3 22.69 19.58 -2.08
N SER A 4 21.71 19.21 -1.28
CA SER A 4 21.54 17.89 -0.69
C SER A 4 21.29 16.84 -1.77
N ASP A 5 22.26 15.97 -2.02
CA ASP A 5 22.16 14.77 -2.86
C ASP A 5 21.25 13.67 -2.23
N ASP A 6 20.10 14.07 -1.68
CA ASP A 6 19.21 13.23 -0.88
C ASP A 6 17.74 13.26 -1.34
N HIS A 7 17.51 13.50 -2.63
CA HIS A 7 16.17 13.36 -3.18
C HIS A 7 15.84 11.88 -3.40
N LYS A 8 14.88 11.38 -2.62
CA LYS A 8 14.23 10.08 -2.81
C LYS A 8 12.88 10.27 -3.49
N LEU A 9 12.53 9.36 -4.40
CA LEU A 9 11.18 9.19 -4.89
C LEU A 9 10.32 8.53 -3.81
N VAL A 10 9.57 9.33 -3.06
CA VAL A 10 8.49 8.84 -2.19
C VAL A 10 7.25 8.52 -3.04
N LEU A 11 6.99 7.22 -3.22
CA LEU A 11 5.87 6.64 -3.95
C LEU A 11 4.80 6.16 -2.96
N ALA A 12 3.62 6.77 -2.99
CA ALA A 12 2.46 6.20 -2.32
C ALA A 12 1.73 5.20 -3.21
N ILE A 13 1.20 4.13 -2.62
CA ILE A 13 0.37 3.14 -3.31
C ILE A 13 -0.85 2.76 -2.46
N SER A 14 -2.01 2.60 -3.10
CA SER A 14 -3.20 2.08 -2.43
C SER A 14 -3.18 0.56 -2.26
N SER A 15 -3.81 0.04 -1.20
CA SER A 15 -3.88 -1.40 -0.93
C SER A 15 -4.45 -2.21 -2.11
N ARG A 16 -5.46 -1.67 -2.79
CA ARG A 16 -6.10 -2.29 -3.97
C ARG A 16 -5.30 -2.19 -5.27
N ALA A 17 -4.34 -1.27 -5.34
CA ALA A 17 -3.40 -1.22 -6.46
C ALA A 17 -2.24 -2.18 -6.25
N LEU A 18 -1.80 -2.35 -4.99
CA LEU A 18 -0.73 -3.27 -4.64
C LEU A 18 -1.19 -4.73 -4.66
N PHE A 19 -2.40 -5.02 -4.16
CA PHE A 19 -2.95 -6.36 -4.06
C PHE A 19 -4.34 -6.46 -4.65
N ASP A 20 -4.69 -7.67 -5.08
CA ASP A 20 -6.06 -7.99 -5.47
C ASP A 20 -6.95 -8.09 -4.23
N LEU A 21 -7.95 -7.22 -4.18
CA LEU A 21 -8.96 -7.14 -3.11
C LEU A 21 -10.37 -7.15 -3.71
N ARG A 22 -10.56 -7.76 -4.89
CA ARG A 22 -11.87 -7.82 -5.57
C ARG A 22 -12.92 -8.54 -4.73
N ASP A 23 -12.59 -9.68 -4.14
CA ASP A 23 -13.54 -10.48 -3.35
C ASP A 23 -13.98 -9.75 -2.07
N SER A 24 -13.02 -9.22 -1.30
CA SER A 24 -13.34 -8.43 -0.11
C SER A 24 -14.11 -7.15 -0.48
N HIS A 25 -13.80 -6.53 -1.62
CA HIS A 25 -14.59 -5.40 -2.10
C HIS A 25 -16.03 -5.79 -2.49
N ALA A 26 -16.24 -6.98 -3.07
CA ALA A 26 -17.58 -7.48 -3.36
C ALA A 26 -18.41 -7.67 -2.07
N VAL A 27 -17.80 -8.24 -1.01
CA VAL A 27 -18.43 -8.34 0.33
C VAL A 27 -18.80 -6.95 0.86
N TYR A 28 -17.91 -5.97 0.75
CA TYR A 28 -18.22 -4.59 1.14
C TYR A 28 -19.42 -4.02 0.37
N MET A 29 -19.48 -4.24 -0.94
CA MET A 29 -20.57 -3.70 -1.77
C MET A 29 -21.91 -4.40 -1.51
N ALA A 30 -21.89 -5.69 -1.15
CA ALA A 30 -23.08 -6.48 -0.89
C ALA A 30 -23.62 -6.32 0.54
N GLU A 31 -22.72 -6.29 1.52
CA GLU A 31 -23.06 -6.47 2.94
C GLU A 31 -22.54 -5.36 3.86
N GLY A 32 -21.78 -4.41 3.32
CA GLY A 32 -21.31 -3.22 4.04
C GLY A 32 -20.04 -3.44 4.86
N VAL A 33 -19.73 -2.44 5.68
CA VAL A 33 -18.42 -2.31 6.35
C VAL A 33 -18.16 -3.37 7.43
N GLU A 34 -19.17 -3.81 8.16
CA GLU A 34 -18.99 -4.81 9.23
C GLU A 34 -18.73 -6.21 8.65
N ALA A 35 -19.44 -6.60 7.58
CA ALA A 35 -19.19 -7.85 6.88
C ALA A 35 -17.80 -7.85 6.22
N TYR A 36 -17.43 -6.74 5.59
CA TYR A 36 -16.08 -6.53 5.07
C TYR A 36 -15.00 -6.72 6.14
N ARG A 37 -15.21 -6.10 7.31
CA ARG A 37 -14.27 -6.17 8.43
C ARG A 37 -14.09 -7.61 8.92
N LYS A 38 -15.20 -8.32 9.12
CA LYS A 38 -15.19 -9.73 9.51
C LYS A 38 -14.47 -10.59 8.47
N TYR A 39 -14.78 -10.41 7.19
CA TYR A 39 -14.12 -11.12 6.09
C TYR A 39 -12.60 -10.91 6.13
N GLN A 40 -12.14 -9.66 6.29
CA GLN A 40 -10.70 -9.36 6.34
C GLN A 40 -9.98 -10.00 7.53
N ILE A 41 -10.65 -10.12 8.69
CA ILE A 41 -10.10 -10.76 9.89
C ILE A 41 -10.08 -12.28 9.72
N GLU A 42 -11.16 -12.88 9.24
CA GLU A 42 -11.25 -14.34 9.05
C GLU A 42 -10.23 -14.87 8.03
N HIS A 43 -9.81 -14.03 7.09
CA HIS A 43 -8.85 -14.37 6.04
C HIS A 43 -7.50 -13.65 6.25
N GLU A 44 -7.17 -13.22 7.49
CA GLU A 44 -5.99 -12.39 7.74
C GLU A 44 -4.66 -13.08 7.39
N ASP A 45 -4.59 -14.40 7.54
CA ASP A 45 -3.43 -15.22 7.22
C ASP A 45 -3.38 -15.67 5.76
N GLU A 46 -4.43 -15.37 4.98
CA GLU A 46 -4.45 -15.66 3.55
C GLU A 46 -3.73 -14.58 2.76
N ILE A 47 -2.64 -15.00 2.10
CA ILE A 47 -1.84 -14.13 1.24
C ILE A 47 -2.69 -13.61 0.07
N LEU A 48 -2.71 -12.29 -0.09
CA LEU A 48 -3.39 -11.65 -1.21
C LEU A 48 -2.62 -11.90 -2.52
N GLU A 49 -3.37 -12.06 -3.60
CA GLU A 49 -2.80 -12.09 -4.94
C GLU A 49 -2.25 -10.70 -5.33
N ARG A 50 -1.33 -10.71 -6.30
CA ARG A 50 -0.67 -9.50 -6.79
C ARG A 50 -1.67 -8.61 -7.53
N GLY A 51 -1.71 -7.33 -7.18
CA GLY A 51 -2.56 -6.33 -7.85
C GLY A 51 -1.89 -5.72 -9.08
N ASP A 52 -2.62 -4.82 -9.76
CA ASP A 52 -2.24 -4.22 -11.04
C ASP A 52 -0.88 -3.50 -11.01
N ALA A 53 -0.56 -2.83 -9.88
CA ALA A 53 0.68 -2.06 -9.72
C ALA A 53 1.78 -2.83 -8.98
N PHE A 54 1.56 -4.10 -8.62
CA PHE A 54 2.51 -4.89 -7.84
C PHE A 54 3.88 -4.97 -8.51
N THR A 55 3.93 -5.39 -9.78
CA THR A 55 5.18 -5.55 -10.54
C THR A 55 5.96 -4.25 -10.68
N LEU A 56 5.26 -3.11 -10.76
CA LEU A 56 5.90 -1.80 -10.81
C LEU A 56 6.57 -1.48 -9.47
N VAL A 57 5.86 -1.67 -8.35
CA VAL A 57 6.40 -1.45 -7.00
C VAL A 57 7.58 -2.37 -6.72
N GLU A 58 7.46 -3.66 -7.03
CA GLU A 58 8.54 -4.65 -6.87
C GLU A 58 9.80 -4.21 -7.63
N LYS A 59 9.66 -3.81 -8.90
CA LYS A 59 10.79 -3.34 -9.70
C LYS A 59 11.41 -2.06 -9.14
N LEU A 60 10.60 -1.09 -8.72
CA LEU A 60 11.10 0.16 -8.15
C LEU A 60 11.83 -0.06 -6.82
N LEU A 61 11.34 -0.96 -5.97
CA LEU A 61 12.05 -1.35 -4.74
C LEU A 61 13.37 -2.06 -5.07
N ASN A 62 13.37 -2.98 -6.05
CA ASN A 62 14.58 -3.69 -6.47
C ASN A 62 15.66 -2.76 -7.07
N LEU A 63 15.29 -1.60 -7.61
CA LEU A 63 16.28 -0.60 -8.04
C LEU A 63 17.16 -0.14 -6.87
N ASN A 64 16.64 -0.08 -5.65
CA ASN A 64 17.43 0.33 -4.48
C ASN A 64 18.63 -0.60 -4.25
N ALA A 65 18.50 -1.90 -4.53
CA ALA A 65 19.59 -2.86 -4.38
C ALA A 65 20.68 -2.70 -5.47
N SER A 66 20.34 -2.09 -6.61
CA SER A 66 21.26 -1.85 -7.72
C SER A 66 21.97 -0.50 -7.65
N LEU A 67 21.55 0.37 -6.73
CA LEU A 67 22.09 1.72 -6.56
C LEU A 67 23.01 1.78 -5.34
N SER A 68 23.97 2.71 -5.36
CA SER A 68 24.85 2.96 -4.20
C SER A 68 24.10 3.51 -2.98
N LYS A 69 22.88 4.02 -3.18
CA LYS A 69 21.99 4.55 -2.16
C LYS A 69 20.55 4.29 -2.56
N ALA A 70 19.69 3.92 -1.61
CA ALA A 70 18.26 3.77 -1.85
C ALA A 70 17.64 5.11 -2.31
N ARG A 71 17.01 5.10 -3.49
CA ARG A 71 16.39 6.28 -4.12
C ARG A 71 14.88 6.19 -4.21
N VAL A 72 14.27 5.02 -3.98
CA VAL A 72 12.83 4.82 -3.95
C VAL A 72 12.39 4.50 -2.53
N GLU A 73 11.35 5.16 -2.06
CA GLU A 73 10.65 4.84 -0.82
C GLU A 73 9.18 4.58 -1.16
N VAL A 74 8.65 3.43 -0.75
CA VAL A 74 7.25 3.08 -0.99
C VAL A 74 6.46 3.20 0.30
N VAL A 75 5.31 3.88 0.21
CA VAL A 75 4.39 4.12 1.33
C VAL A 75 3.02 3.55 0.98
N LEU A 76 2.49 2.68 1.84
CA LEU A 76 1.14 2.16 1.69
C LEU A 76 0.13 3.17 2.24
N VAL A 77 -0.89 3.53 1.47
CA VAL A 77 -2.01 4.34 1.96
C VAL A 77 -3.33 3.67 1.66
N SER A 78 -4.05 3.30 2.71
CA SER A 78 -5.27 2.52 2.61
C SER A 78 -6.46 3.29 3.15
N ARG A 79 -7.61 3.18 2.48
CA ARG A 79 -8.90 3.58 3.06
C ARG A 79 -9.42 2.56 4.07
N ASN A 80 -8.80 1.39 4.19
CA ASN A 80 -9.16 0.43 5.22
C ASN A 80 -8.81 0.97 6.61
N SER A 81 -9.38 0.34 7.63
CA SER A 81 -8.98 0.54 9.01
C SER A 81 -7.71 -0.26 9.31
N ALA A 82 -6.99 0.11 10.38
CA ALA A 82 -5.73 -0.57 10.73
C ALA A 82 -5.95 -2.06 11.08
N ASP A 83 -7.07 -2.37 11.73
CA ASP A 83 -7.45 -3.74 12.10
C ASP A 83 -7.78 -4.63 10.90
N THR A 84 -8.28 -4.06 9.79
CA THR A 84 -8.48 -4.80 8.52
C THR A 84 -7.25 -4.77 7.61
N GLY A 85 -6.17 -4.14 8.08
CA GLY A 85 -4.91 -3.97 7.38
C GLY A 85 -3.91 -5.13 7.56
N LEU A 86 -4.11 -6.00 8.56
CA LEU A 86 -3.18 -7.09 8.86
C LEU A 86 -2.96 -8.02 7.66
N ARG A 87 -4.03 -8.41 6.96
CA ARG A 87 -3.92 -9.21 5.73
C ARG A 87 -3.01 -8.59 4.66
N VAL A 88 -3.08 -7.26 4.51
CA VAL A 88 -2.23 -6.51 3.58
C VAL A 88 -0.77 -6.53 4.05
N PHE A 89 -0.52 -6.38 5.35
CA PHE A 89 0.84 -6.46 5.91
C PHE A 89 1.43 -7.88 5.82
N ASN A 90 0.65 -8.91 6.13
CA ASN A 90 1.05 -10.30 5.99
C ASN A 90 1.45 -10.60 4.53
N SER A 91 0.69 -10.07 3.58
CA SER A 91 1.02 -10.17 2.15
C SER A 91 2.30 -9.41 1.79
N ILE A 92 2.47 -8.17 2.29
CA ILE A 92 3.72 -7.39 2.12
C ILE A 92 4.93 -8.18 2.61
N GLN A 93 4.83 -8.77 3.80
CA GLN A 93 5.89 -9.57 4.40
C GLN A 93 6.16 -10.85 3.59
N HIS A 94 5.11 -11.55 3.17
CA HIS A 94 5.23 -12.75 2.34
C HIS A 94 5.99 -12.47 1.04
N TYR A 95 5.71 -11.36 0.37
CA TYR A 95 6.38 -10.98 -0.88
C TYR A 95 7.71 -10.24 -0.67
N GLY A 96 8.13 -9.98 0.57
CA GLY A 96 9.39 -9.31 0.87
C GLY A 96 9.46 -7.86 0.36
N LEU A 97 8.32 -7.15 0.33
CA LEU A 97 8.28 -5.76 -0.10
C LEU A 97 8.74 -4.82 1.02
N ASP A 98 9.78 -4.02 0.77
CA ASP A 98 10.29 -3.00 1.69
C ASP A 98 9.40 -1.74 1.71
N ILE A 99 8.22 -1.88 2.31
CA ILE A 99 7.26 -0.77 2.51
C ILE A 99 7.69 0.01 3.76
N ALA A 100 8.21 1.23 3.54
CA ALA A 100 8.81 2.02 4.60
C ALA A 100 7.80 2.55 5.62
N ARG A 101 6.60 2.90 5.15
CA ARG A 101 5.54 3.51 5.98
C ARG A 101 4.16 3.07 5.50
N ALA A 102 3.19 3.11 6.40
CA ALA A 102 1.79 2.83 6.08
C ALA A 102 0.84 3.79 6.80
N ALA A 103 -0.25 4.17 6.14
CA ALA A 103 -1.36 4.91 6.74
C ALA A 103 -2.71 4.28 6.41
N PHE A 104 -3.57 4.20 7.43
CA PHE A 104 -4.93 3.65 7.34
C PHE A 104 -5.93 4.73 7.72
N ALA A 105 -6.71 5.17 6.73
CA ALA A 105 -7.61 6.31 6.86
C ALA A 105 -8.98 5.95 7.42
N GLY A 106 -9.33 4.65 7.55
CA GLY A 106 -10.61 4.21 8.14
C GLY A 106 -11.83 4.80 7.43
N GLY A 107 -11.86 4.72 6.10
CA GLY A 107 -12.93 5.22 5.23
C GLY A 107 -12.74 6.67 4.77
N ARG A 108 -11.85 7.44 5.42
CA ARG A 108 -11.57 8.83 5.02
C ARG A 108 -10.69 8.92 3.77
N SER A 109 -10.63 10.11 3.20
CA SER A 109 -9.72 10.39 2.08
C SER A 109 -8.26 10.11 2.46
N PRO A 110 -7.47 9.45 1.58
CA PRO A 110 -6.05 9.20 1.82
C PRO A 110 -5.16 10.44 1.62
N TYR A 111 -5.69 11.49 0.97
CA TYR A 111 -4.89 12.65 0.52
C TYR A 111 -4.16 13.42 1.63
N PRO A 112 -4.71 13.62 2.84
CA PRO A 112 -3.96 14.24 3.93
C PRO A 112 -2.67 13.49 4.29
N TYR A 113 -2.67 12.16 4.19
CA TYR A 113 -1.47 11.35 4.44
C TYR A 113 -0.44 11.49 3.32
N LEU A 114 -0.87 11.62 2.06
CA LEU A 114 0.05 11.84 0.94
C LEU A 114 0.89 13.11 1.13
N ALA A 115 0.23 14.20 1.53
CA ALA A 115 0.90 15.47 1.81
C ALA A 115 1.84 15.34 3.02
N ALA A 116 1.36 14.76 4.13
CA ALA A 116 2.16 14.57 5.34
C ALA A 116 3.39 13.68 5.12
N PHE A 117 3.32 12.73 4.20
CA PHE A 117 4.43 11.84 3.87
C PHE A 117 5.39 12.39 2.81
N GLY A 118 5.09 13.55 2.20
CA GLY A 118 5.90 14.13 1.14
C GLY A 118 5.88 13.28 -0.13
N CYS A 119 4.75 12.65 -0.44
CA CYS A 119 4.63 11.77 -1.61
C CYS A 119 4.72 12.57 -2.91
N HIS A 120 5.55 12.09 -3.85
CA HIS A 120 5.70 12.70 -5.17
C HIS A 120 4.74 12.09 -6.20
N LEU A 121 4.38 10.81 -6.01
CA LEU A 121 3.50 10.04 -6.88
C LEU A 121 2.56 9.20 -6.02
N PHE A 122 1.30 9.08 -6.45
CA PHE A 122 0.32 8.18 -5.83
C PHE A 122 -0.25 7.23 -6.89
N LEU A 123 -0.08 5.93 -6.67
CA LEU A 123 -0.63 4.87 -7.52
C LEU A 123 -1.93 4.33 -6.91
N SER A 124 -3.02 4.45 -7.65
CA SER A 124 -4.31 3.89 -7.29
C SER A 124 -5.06 3.41 -8.53
N THR A 125 -5.83 2.34 -8.39
CA THR A 125 -6.75 1.85 -9.43
C THR A 125 -8.09 2.60 -9.43
N HIS A 126 -8.32 3.46 -8.43
CA HIS A 126 -9.54 4.23 -8.24
C HIS A 126 -9.17 5.63 -7.71
N ALA A 127 -9.61 6.69 -8.39
CA ALA A 127 -9.38 8.09 -8.01
C ALA A 127 -10.43 8.60 -7.01
#